data_AF-A0A699R4U8-F1
#
_entry.id   AF-A0A699R4U8-F1
#
_cell.length_a   1.000
_cell.length_b   1.000
_cell.length_c   1.000
_cell.angle_alpha   90.00
_cell.angle_beta   90.00
_cell.angle_gamma   90.00
#
_symmetry.space_group_name_H-M   'P 1'
#
loop_
_entity.id
_entity.type
_entity.pdbx_description
1 polymer ?
#
loop_
_entity_poly.entity_id
_entity_poly.type
_entity_poly.pdbx_seq_one_letter_code
_entity_poly.pdbx_strand_id
1 'polypeptide(L)'
;ANVVADALSRKEREPPLRVRALVVTISLDLPRQILNAQTKARKPENIKKEDVRVYDTICVIVDRLTKSTIFTPIRETDHMDKLARVYLKEVVTRHGIPVSIISDHDPRFASNF
;
A
#
# COMPACT_ATOMS: atom_id res chain seq x y z
N ALA A 1 -37.64 55.59 -34.77
CA ALA A 1 -36.70 55.13 -33.73
C ALA A 1 -37.47 54.31 -32.70
N ASN A 2 -36.81 53.28 -32.15
CA ASN A 2 -37.20 52.45 -31.00
C ASN A 2 -38.10 51.24 -31.26
N VAL A 3 -37.51 50.20 -31.85
CA VAL A 3 -37.92 48.81 -31.60
C VAL A 3 -37.00 48.30 -30.49
N VAL A 4 -37.44 48.37 -29.24
CA VAL A 4 -36.74 47.76 -28.11
C VAL A 4 -37.05 46.26 -28.16
N ALA A 5 -36.05 45.45 -28.54
CA ALA A 5 -36.12 44.02 -28.37
C ALA A 5 -35.97 43.70 -26.89
N ASP A 6 -37.04 43.20 -26.26
CA ASP A 6 -36.95 42.61 -24.93
C ASP A 6 -36.29 41.23 -25.05
N ALA A 7 -35.03 41.15 -24.63
CA ALA A 7 -34.18 39.95 -24.71
C ALA A 7 -34.20 39.15 -23.40
N LEU A 8 -35.37 39.01 -22.77
CA LEU A 8 -35.53 38.32 -21.49
C LEU A 8 -36.42 37.08 -21.57
N SER A 9 -36.06 36.10 -22.39
CA SER A 9 -36.51 34.72 -22.19
C SER A 9 -35.71 33.83 -23.14
N ARG A 10 -34.74 33.04 -22.70
CA ARG A 10 -34.96 31.81 -21.95
C ARG A 10 -33.59 31.36 -21.45
N LYS A 11 -33.36 31.39 -20.13
CA LYS A 11 -32.26 30.63 -19.54
C LYS A 11 -32.83 29.24 -19.26
N GLU A 12 -32.65 28.32 -20.20
CA GLU A 12 -32.99 26.91 -19.99
C GLU A 12 -32.18 26.42 -18.80
N ARG A 13 -32.87 26.25 -17.66
CA ARG A 13 -32.25 25.84 -16.41
C ARG A 13 -32.42 24.33 -16.37
N GLU A 14 -31.33 23.62 -16.66
CA GLU A 14 -31.21 22.18 -16.40
C GLU A 14 -31.80 21.88 -15.02
N PRO A 15 -32.83 21.01 -14.91
CA PRO A 15 -33.44 20.71 -13.63
C PRO A 15 -32.36 20.14 -12.70
N PRO A 16 -32.26 20.60 -11.44
CA PRO A 16 -31.22 20.14 -10.53
C PRO A 16 -31.32 18.62 -10.37
N LEU A 17 -30.18 17.93 -10.57
CA LEU A 17 -30.04 16.51 -10.28
C LEU A 17 -30.43 16.28 -8.81
N ARG A 18 -31.58 15.63 -8.60
CA ARG A 18 -32.00 15.18 -7.28
C ARG A 18 -31.13 13.98 -6.90
N VAL A 19 -30.04 14.23 -6.17
CA VAL A 19 -29.28 13.17 -5.52
C VAL A 19 -30.23 12.49 -4.53
N ARG A 20 -30.66 11.27 -4.85
CA ARG A 20 -31.25 10.39 -3.84
C ARG A 20 -30.10 10.08 -2.90
N ALA A 21 -30.09 10.67 -1.70
CA ALA A 21 -29.37 10.05 -0.61
C ALA A 21 -29.97 8.66 -0.49
N LEU A 22 -29.23 7.65 -0.96
CA LEU A 22 -29.45 6.31 -0.47
C LEU A 22 -29.14 6.47 1.01
N VAL A 23 -30.19 6.66 1.81
CA VAL A 23 -30.13 6.34 3.23
C VAL A 23 -29.86 4.85 3.20
N VAL A 24 -28.59 4.54 3.04
CA VAL A 24 -28.00 3.29 3.42
C VAL A 24 -28.34 3.32 4.89
N THR A 25 -29.37 2.56 5.26
CA THR A 25 -29.35 1.82 6.51
C THR A 25 -27.97 1.20 6.53
N ILE A 26 -26.97 1.97 7.01
CA ILE A 26 -25.72 1.45 7.52
C ILE A 26 -26.30 0.44 8.48
N SER A 27 -26.29 -0.82 8.05
CA SER A 27 -26.96 -1.89 8.76
C SER A 27 -26.53 -1.66 10.19
N LEU A 28 -27.44 -1.52 11.16
CA LEU A 28 -27.04 -1.20 12.54
C LEU A 28 -25.98 -2.19 13.06
N ASP A 29 -25.87 -3.31 12.36
CA ASP A 29 -24.91 -4.38 12.52
C ASP A 29 -23.57 -4.23 11.75
N LEU A 30 -23.37 -3.29 10.81
CA LEU A 30 -22.09 -3.14 10.09
C LEU A 30 -20.93 -2.79 11.04
N PRO A 31 -21.06 -1.81 11.96
CA PRO A 31 -20.04 -1.57 12.97
C PRO A 31 -19.77 -2.80 13.84
N ARG A 32 -20.83 -3.58 14.14
CA ARG A 32 -20.74 -4.82 14.93
C ARG A 32 -20.07 -5.96 14.17
N GLN A 33 -20.31 -6.09 12.86
CA GLN A 33 -19.64 -7.05 11.98
C GLN A 33 -18.16 -6.72 11.83
N ILE A 34 -17.81 -5.43 11.68
CA ILE A 34 -16.42 -4.99 11.66
C ILE A 34 -15.73 -5.33 12.98
N LEU A 35 -16.36 -5.01 14.12
CA LEU A 35 -15.82 -5.31 15.44
C LEU A 35 -15.63 -6.82 15.65
N ASN A 36 -16.61 -7.64 15.25
CA ASN A 36 -16.53 -9.09 15.34
C ASN A 36 -15.44 -9.67 14.43
N ALA A 37 -15.31 -9.15 13.20
CA ALA A 37 -14.27 -9.56 12.27
C ALA A 37 -12.87 -9.21 12.81
N GLN A 38 -12.69 -8.01 13.36
CA GLN A 38 -11.44 -7.59 14.01
C GLN A 38 -11.11 -8.45 15.23
N THR A 39 -12.11 -8.71 16.08
CA THR A 39 -11.94 -9.53 17.30
C THR A 39 -11.59 -10.98 16.94
N LYS A 40 -12.22 -11.52 15.89
CA LYS A 40 -11.90 -12.86 15.35
C LYS A 40 -10.49 -12.89 14.77
N ALA A 41 -10.10 -11.89 13.98
CA ALA A 41 -8.76 -11.80 13.39
C ALA A 41 -7.65 -11.67 14.45
N ARG A 42 -7.90 -10.95 15.55
CA ARG A 42 -6.94 -10.76 16.65
C ARG A 42 -6.82 -11.96 17.60
N LYS A 43 -7.62 -13.01 17.45
CA LYS A 43 -7.49 -14.21 18.28
C LYS A 43 -6.10 -14.83 18.10
N PRO A 44 -5.43 -15.28 19.17
CA PRO A 44 -4.07 -15.83 19.11
C PRO A 44 -3.97 -17.05 18.20
N GLU A 45 -5.07 -17.79 18.02
CA GLU A 45 -5.20 -18.91 17.09
C GLU A 45 -5.03 -18.51 15.61
N ASN A 46 -5.36 -17.26 15.27
CA ASN A 46 -5.33 -16.72 13.91
C ASN A 46 -4.08 -15.88 13.62
N ILE A 47 -3.30 -15.53 14.65
CA ILE A 47 -2.04 -14.82 14.52
C ILE A 47 -0.97 -15.85 14.15
N LYS A 48 -0.39 -15.77 12.95
CA LYS A 48 0.71 -16.66 12.58
C LYS A 48 1.89 -16.36 13.52
N LYS A 49 2.71 -17.35 13.88
CA LYS A 49 3.92 -17.10 14.69
C LYS A 49 4.86 -16.08 14.01
N GLU A 50 4.78 -15.93 12.69
CA GLU A 50 5.40 -14.84 11.93
C GLU A 50 4.90 -13.43 12.27
N ASP A 51 3.63 -13.25 12.63
CA ASP A 51 2.99 -11.94 12.80
C ASP A 51 3.38 -11.26 14.14
N VAL A 52 3.96 -12.02 15.07
CA VAL A 52 4.56 -11.50 16.32
C VAL A 52 6.08 -11.45 16.19
N ARG A 53 6.61 -11.07 15.03
CA ARG A 53 8.03 -10.75 14.88
C ARG A 53 8.20 -9.25 15.08
N VAL A 54 8.94 -8.88 16.12
CA VAL A 54 9.44 -7.51 16.28
C VAL A 54 10.52 -7.30 15.23
N TYR A 55 10.32 -6.31 14.36
CA TYR A 55 11.31 -5.83 13.42
C TYR A 55 11.90 -4.53 13.95
N ASP A 56 13.23 -4.42 13.92
CA ASP A 56 13.96 -3.27 14.46
C ASP A 56 14.68 -2.46 13.35
N THR A 57 14.74 -3.01 12.13
CA THR A 57 15.52 -2.46 11.02
C THR A 57 14.75 -2.56 9.71
N ILE A 58 14.96 -1.62 8.79
CA ILE A 58 14.41 -1.65 7.43
C ILE A 58 15.55 -1.82 6.44
N CYS A 59 15.51 -2.88 5.64
CA CYS A 59 16.38 -3.04 4.49
C CYS A 59 15.76 -2.34 3.28
N VAL A 60 16.52 -1.46 2.64
CA VAL A 60 16.11 -0.72 1.45
C VAL A 60 16.91 -1.21 0.25
N ILE A 61 16.23 -1.75 -0.75
CA ILE A 61 16.85 -2.20 -1.99
C ILE A 61 16.38 -1.28 -3.10
N VAL A 62 17.33 -0.62 -3.77
CA VAL A 62 17.04 0.34 -4.83
C VAL A 62 17.48 -0.24 -6.17
N ASP A 63 16.54 -0.44 -7.07
CA ASP A 63 16.87 -0.68 -8.47
C ASP A 63 17.16 0.65 -9.17
N ARG A 64 18.41 0.83 -9.59
CA ARG A 64 18.89 2.05 -10.24
C ARG A 64 18.31 2.22 -11.64
N LEU A 65 17.94 1.13 -12.32
CA LEU A 65 17.40 1.15 -13.68
C LEU A 65 15.96 1.64 -13.69
N THR A 66 15.09 1.00 -12.90
CA THR A 66 13.66 1.34 -12.84
C THR A 66 13.31 2.44 -11.84
N LYS A 67 14.28 2.87 -11.01
CA LYS A 67 14.05 3.75 -9.85
C LYS A 67 13.06 3.17 -8.84
N SER A 68 12.80 1.87 -8.87
CA SER A 68 11.95 1.20 -7.90
C SER A 68 12.72 0.95 -6.60
N THR A 69 11.99 0.98 -5.49
CA THR A 69 12.54 0.77 -4.15
C THR A 69 11.72 -0.26 -3.42
N ILE A 70 12.39 -1.26 -2.84
CA ILE A 70 11.78 -2.30 -2.02
C ILE A 70 12.16 -2.05 -0.56
N PHE A 71 11.14 -1.92 0.29
CA PHE A 71 11.30 -1.77 1.74
C PHE A 71 10.94 -3.10 2.40
N THR A 72 11.92 -3.72 3.06
CA THR A 72 11.73 -4.98 3.75
C THR A 72 12.04 -4.82 5.23
N PRO A 73 11.06 -5.05 6.13
CA PRO A 73 11.34 -5.06 7.55
C PRO A 73 12.18 -6.31 7.89
N ILE A 74 13.30 -6.08 8.57
CA ILE A 74 14.21 -7.12 9.06
C ILE A 74 14.49 -6.91 10.55
N ARG A 75 15.15 -7.89 11.13
CA ARG A 75 15.78 -7.79 12.44
C ARG A 75 17.27 -7.65 12.23
N GLU A 76 17.92 -6.87 13.08
CA GLU A 76 19.38 -6.72 13.05
C GLU A 76 20.10 -8.06 13.23
N THR A 77 19.45 -8.97 13.96
CA THR A 77 19.88 -10.36 14.20
C THR A 77 19.53 -11.35 13.09
N ASP A 78 18.82 -10.94 12.04
CA ASP A 78 18.50 -11.84 10.93
C ASP A 78 19.78 -12.23 10.17
N HIS A 79 19.90 -13.52 9.84
CA HIS A 79 20.97 -14.01 8.97
C HIS A 79 20.85 -13.47 7.54
N MET A 80 21.98 -13.33 6.84
CA MET A 80 22.05 -12.84 5.46
C MET A 80 21.25 -13.67 4.46
N ASP A 81 21.04 -14.96 4.71
CA ASP A 81 20.20 -15.82 3.88
C ASP A 81 18.77 -15.29 3.71
N LYS A 82 18.22 -14.64 4.74
CA LYS A 82 16.89 -14.05 4.68
C LYS A 82 16.86 -12.86 3.72
N LEU A 83 17.86 -12.00 3.77
CA LEU A 83 18.02 -10.88 2.85
C LEU A 83 18.27 -11.36 1.43
N ALA A 84 19.15 -12.34 1.24
CA ALA A 84 19.42 -12.94 -0.06
C ALA A 84 18.15 -13.51 -0.70
N ARG A 85 17.31 -14.21 0.08
CA ARG A 85 16.02 -14.72 -0.39
C ARG A 85 15.08 -13.60 -0.84
N VAL A 86 14.97 -12.52 -0.06
CA VAL A 86 14.13 -11.36 -0.43
C VAL A 86 14.67 -10.69 -1.69
N TYR A 87 15.98 -10.48 -1.78
CA TYR A 87 16.63 -9.91 -2.95
C TYR A 87 16.37 -10.74 -4.22
N LEU A 88 16.61 -12.05 -4.17
CA LEU A 88 16.36 -12.96 -5.27
C LEU A 88 14.89 -12.92 -5.70
N LYS A 89 13.98 -12.99 -4.73
CA LYS A 89 12.54 -13.03 -4.98
C LYS A 89 12.02 -11.73 -5.57
N GLU A 90 12.42 -10.57 -5.07
CA GLU A 90 11.81 -9.30 -5.46
C GLU A 90 12.57 -8.57 -6.57
N VAL A 91 13.90 -8.74 -6.66
CA VAL A 91 14.73 -8.08 -7.68
C VAL A 91 15.02 -9.02 -8.84
N VAL A 92 15.62 -10.18 -8.56
CA VAL A 92 16.14 -11.06 -9.62
C VAL A 92 15.02 -11.67 -10.46
N THR A 93 13.89 -12.03 -9.86
CA THR A 93 12.73 -12.55 -10.62
C THR A 93 12.13 -11.50 -11.58
N ARG A 94 12.18 -10.20 -11.23
CA ARG A 94 11.54 -9.12 -12.00
C ARG A 94 12.46 -8.50 -13.04
N HIS A 95 13.74 -8.36 -12.70
CA HIS A 95 14.70 -7.56 -13.45
C HIS A 95 15.90 -8.38 -13.94
N GLY A 96 16.00 -9.65 -13.55
CA GLY A 96 17.15 -10.49 -13.86
C GLY A 96 18.33 -10.28 -12.91
N ILE A 97 19.45 -10.92 -13.22
CA ILE A 97 20.64 -10.87 -12.38
C ILE A 97 21.32 -9.50 -12.55
N PRO A 98 21.61 -8.77 -11.45
CA PRO A 98 22.32 -7.50 -11.54
C PRO A 98 23.76 -7.71 -12.06
N VAL A 99 24.28 -6.73 -12.79
CA VAL A 99 25.71 -6.71 -13.15
C VAL A 99 26.58 -6.37 -11.92
N SER A 100 26.06 -5.54 -11.01
CA SER A 100 26.77 -5.11 -9.80
C SER A 100 25.80 -4.72 -8.70
N ILE A 101 26.18 -4.96 -7.45
CA ILE A 101 25.47 -4.48 -6.26
C ILE A 101 26.40 -3.51 -5.53
N ILE A 102 25.86 -2.37 -5.09
CA ILE A 102 26.57 -1.40 -4.25
C ILE A 102 25.88 -1.43 -2.89
N SER A 103 26.62 -1.78 -1.84
CA SER A 103 26.16 -1.67 -0.46
C SER A 103 26.73 -0.40 0.20
N ASP A 104 26.15 -0.02 1.32
CA ASP A 104 26.58 1.08 2.20
C ASP A 104 27.79 0.73 3.08
N HIS A 105 28.60 -0.26 2.66
CA HIS A 105 29.72 -0.82 3.44
C HIS A 105 29.33 -1.45 4.78
N ASP A 106 28.06 -1.78 5.00
CA ASP A 106 27.67 -2.56 6.16
C ASP A 106 28.38 -3.94 6.17
N PRO A 107 29.09 -4.31 7.25
CA PRO A 107 29.83 -5.57 7.36
C PRO A 107 28.99 -6.81 7.06
N ARG A 108 27.68 -6.74 7.27
CA ARG A 108 26.74 -7.82 6.96
C ARG A 108 26.76 -8.19 5.48
N PHE A 109 26.92 -7.22 4.58
CA PHE A 109 27.04 -7.45 3.13
C PHE A 109 28.44 -7.86 2.70
N ALA A 110 29.44 -7.75 3.58
CA ALA A 110 30.80 -8.24 3.36
C ALA A 110 31.03 -9.65 3.93
N SER A 111 29.99 -10.27 4.51
CA SER A 111 30.06 -11.64 5.02
C SER A 111 30.36 -12.61 3.88
N ASN A 112 31.45 -13.36 4.01
CA ASN A 112 31.67 -14.56 3.21
C ASN A 112 30.68 -15.59 3.72
N PHE A 113 29.65 -15.91 2.94
CA PHE A 113 28.69 -16.96 3.26
C PHE A 113 29.37 -18.28 3.65
#